data_AF-A0A166XCT0-F1
#
_entry.id   AF-A0A166XCT0-F1
#
_cell.length_a   1.000
_cell.length_b   1.000
_cell.length_c   1.000
_cell.angle_alpha   90.00
_cell.angle_beta   90.00
_cell.angle_gamma   90.00
#
_symmetry.space_group_name_H-M   'P 1'
#
loop_
_entity.id
_entity.type
_entity.pdbx_description
1 polymer ?
#
loop_
_entity_poly.entity_id
_entity_poly.type
_entity_poly.pdbx_seq_one_letter_code
_entity_poly.pdbx_strand_id
1 'polypeptide(L)'
;MRARSWHSIPMARALLMGFQNSNSRPKNISTKVPEVITGGINIGAQVLLCMVLKAPAQTPIDLSTNYKPSDARMKVVLKVFDSISFPDPEDWCQLGLPKDTRADSYPSREANAYQRLYKKGIILPQLHGHWAMNFNVGDSPEVYWRCAGTVFIEYIEGSCIESLCNRDET
;
A
#
# COMPACT_ATOMS: atom_id res chain seq x y z
N MET A 1 -10.73 7.82 20.61
CA MET A 1 -11.12 7.21 19.33
C MET A 1 -10.69 5.76 19.33
N ARG A 2 -11.60 4.79 19.15
CA ARG A 2 -11.23 3.39 18.94
C ARG A 2 -10.85 3.21 17.47
N ALA A 3 -9.59 2.90 17.20
CA ALA A 3 -9.15 2.44 15.88
C ALA A 3 -9.83 1.09 15.62
N ARG A 4 -10.64 0.98 14.56
CA ARG A 4 -11.16 -0.31 14.10
C ARG A 4 -10.14 -0.95 13.18
N SER A 5 -9.93 -2.25 13.34
CA SER A 5 -9.11 -3.03 12.40
C SER A 5 -9.92 -3.26 11.12
N TRP A 6 -9.23 -3.38 9.99
CA TRP A 6 -9.83 -3.55 8.67
C TRP A 6 -10.61 -4.86 8.49
N HIS A 7 -10.62 -5.74 9.50
CA HIS A 7 -11.43 -6.96 9.56
C HIS A 7 -12.94 -6.70 9.52
N SER A 8 -13.38 -5.44 9.69
CA SER A 8 -14.79 -5.06 9.72
C SER A 8 -15.25 -4.22 8.52
N ILE A 9 -14.44 -4.03 7.48
CA ILE A 9 -14.81 -3.20 6.32
C ILE A 9 -15.30 -4.10 5.18
N PRO A 10 -16.63 -4.20 4.93
CA PRO A 10 -17.15 -4.98 3.82
C PRO A 10 -16.78 -4.30 2.50
N MET A 11 -16.12 -5.03 1.59
CA MET A 11 -15.77 -4.63 0.22
C MET A 11 -15.37 -3.16 0.04
N ALA A 12 -14.23 -2.77 0.62
CA ALA A 12 -13.68 -1.44 0.40
C ALA A 12 -13.34 -1.19 -1.08
N ARG A 13 -13.85 -0.09 -1.63
CA ARG A 13 -13.32 0.52 -2.86
C ARG A 13 -12.23 1.51 -2.45
N ALA A 14 -11.03 1.30 -2.96
CA ALA A 14 -9.93 2.23 -2.79
C ALA A 14 -9.73 3.02 -4.09
N LEU A 15 -9.66 4.34 -3.96
CA LEU A 15 -9.23 5.23 -5.02
C LEU A 15 -7.78 5.62 -4.75
N LEU A 16 -6.90 5.21 -5.65
CA LEU A 16 -5.48 5.54 -5.60
C LEU A 16 -5.22 6.74 -6.49
N MET A 17 -4.59 7.78 -5.92
CA MET A 17 -4.18 8.98 -6.61
C MET A 17 -2.65 8.99 -6.74
N GLY A 18 -2.17 9.14 -7.97
CA GLY A 18 -0.73 9.20 -8.25
C GLY A 18 -0.20 10.59 -7.95
N PHE A 19 0.95 10.67 -7.26
CA PHE A 19 1.68 11.93 -7.13
C PHE A 19 2.39 12.23 -8.46
N GLN A 20 2.07 13.36 -9.08
CA GLN A 20 2.80 13.89 -10.25
C GLN A 20 3.09 15.39 -10.04
N ASN A 21 4.13 15.90 -10.72
CA ASN A 21 4.44 17.33 -10.75
C ASN A 21 3.24 18.16 -11.28
N SER A 22 3.20 19.43 -10.88
CA SER A 22 2.06 20.37 -10.88
C SER A 22 1.27 20.60 -12.19
N ASN A 23 1.65 19.98 -13.31
CA ASN A 23 1.05 20.24 -14.63
C ASN A 23 0.32 19.05 -15.27
N SER A 24 0.23 17.88 -14.61
CA SER A 24 -0.49 16.71 -15.14
C SER A 24 -1.73 16.37 -14.31
N ARG A 25 -2.81 15.91 -14.99
CA ARG A 25 -4.04 15.46 -14.33
C ARG A 25 -3.73 14.31 -13.35
N PRO A 26 -4.34 14.28 -12.15
CA PRO A 26 -4.11 13.21 -11.19
C PRO A 26 -4.47 11.85 -11.80
N LYS A 27 -3.54 10.90 -11.71
CA LYS A 27 -3.76 9.52 -12.14
C LYS A 27 -4.61 8.82 -11.10
N ASN A 28 -5.71 8.23 -11.54
CA ASN A 28 -6.63 7.52 -10.66
C ASN A 28 -6.63 6.03 -11.01
N ILE A 29 -6.37 5.18 -10.02
CA ILE A 29 -6.61 3.73 -10.09
C ILE A 29 -7.74 3.40 -9.14
N SER A 30 -8.71 2.62 -9.61
CA SER A 30 -9.75 2.06 -8.75
C SER A 30 -9.46 0.60 -8.50
N THR A 31 -9.45 0.18 -7.23
CA THR A 31 -9.25 -1.21 -6.85
C THR A 31 -10.43 -1.73 -6.02
N LYS A 32 -10.65 -3.03 -6.11
CA LYS A 32 -11.49 -3.80 -5.19
C LYS A 32 -10.55 -4.55 -4.24
N VAL A 33 -10.86 -4.54 -2.94
CA VAL A 33 -10.13 -5.30 -1.93
C VAL A 33 -10.87 -6.62 -1.67
N PRO A 34 -10.49 -7.75 -2.31
CA PRO A 34 -11.04 -9.06 -2.00
C PRO A 34 -10.61 -9.58 -0.62
N GLU A 35 -9.38 -9.28 -0.17
CA GLU A 35 -8.80 -9.93 1.01
C GLU A 35 -7.80 -9.02 1.71
N VAL A 36 -7.78 -9.10 3.04
CA VAL A 36 -6.76 -8.51 3.91
C VAL A 36 -5.75 -9.62 4.24
N ILE A 37 -4.56 -9.56 3.64
CA ILE A 37 -3.50 -10.57 3.87
C ILE A 37 -2.89 -10.38 5.26
N THR A 38 -2.63 -9.12 5.64
CA THR A 38 -2.11 -8.77 6.97
C THR A 38 -2.72 -7.44 7.39
N GLY A 39 -3.48 -7.43 8.47
CA GLY A 39 -4.19 -6.25 8.94
C GLY A 39 -4.23 -6.21 10.46
N GLY A 40 -4.27 -5.02 11.04
CA GLY A 40 -4.20 -4.87 12.49
C GLY A 40 -3.69 -3.51 12.93
N ILE A 41 -3.64 -3.32 14.24
CA ILE A 41 -3.05 -2.14 14.88
C ILE A 41 -1.63 -2.53 15.30
N ASN A 42 -0.68 -1.61 15.17
CA ASN A 42 0.72 -1.77 15.55
C ASN A 42 1.52 -2.82 14.74
N ILE A 43 1.04 -3.22 13.57
CA ILE A 43 1.73 -4.18 12.68
C ILE A 43 2.58 -3.52 11.58
N GLY A 44 2.55 -2.19 11.49
CA GLY A 44 3.20 -1.42 10.44
C GLY A 44 2.27 -1.19 9.25
N ALA A 45 2.72 -1.59 8.07
CA ALA A 45 1.91 -1.50 6.86
C ALA A 45 0.86 -2.61 6.85
N GLN A 46 -0.37 -2.25 6.51
CA GLN A 46 -1.42 -3.24 6.25
C GLN A 46 -1.28 -3.76 4.82
N VAL A 47 -1.36 -5.07 4.66
CA VAL A 47 -1.16 -5.75 3.38
C VAL A 47 -2.49 -6.25 2.87
N LEU A 48 -2.92 -5.72 1.73
CA LEU A 48 -4.21 -6.00 1.10
C LEU A 48 -3.98 -6.68 -0.24
N LEU A 49 -4.69 -7.78 -0.50
CA LEU A 49 -4.85 -8.28 -1.86
C LEU A 49 -5.90 -7.43 -2.57
N CYS A 50 -5.58 -6.96 -3.75
CA CYS A 50 -6.41 -6.07 -4.54
C CYS A 50 -6.58 -6.58 -5.97
N MET A 51 -7.72 -6.25 -6.58
CA MET A 51 -7.96 -6.39 -8.00
C MET A 51 -8.14 -5.01 -8.62
N VAL A 52 -7.38 -4.70 -9.68
CA VAL A 52 -7.50 -3.46 -10.42
C VAL A 52 -8.81 -3.46 -11.20
N LEU A 53 -9.71 -2.52 -10.89
CA LEU A 53 -10.96 -2.32 -11.61
C LEU A 53 -10.77 -1.40 -12.81
N LYS A 54 -9.99 -0.33 -12.61
CA LYS A 54 -9.70 0.67 -13.64
C LYS A 54 -8.23 1.06 -13.53
N ALA A 55 -7.48 0.78 -14.59
CA ALA A 55 -6.10 1.20 -14.75
C ALA A 55 -5.99 2.72 -14.96
N PRO A 56 -4.86 3.35 -14.59
CA PRO A 56 -4.66 4.77 -14.85
C PRO A 56 -4.51 4.99 -16.37
N ALA A 57 -4.98 6.14 -16.87
CA ALA A 57 -4.68 6.53 -18.25
C ALA A 57 -3.15 6.59 -18.44
N GLN A 58 -2.66 6.09 -19.57
CA GLN A 58 -1.22 5.95 -19.84
C GLN A 58 -0.48 7.26 -19.55
N THR A 59 0.67 7.13 -18.90
CA THR A 59 1.59 8.26 -18.69
C THR A 59 2.11 8.74 -20.04
N PRO A 60 2.26 10.06 -20.26
CA PRO A 60 3.19 10.55 -21.28
C PRO A 60 4.55 9.91 -21.06
N ILE A 61 5.20 9.53 -22.16
CA ILE A 61 6.44 8.72 -22.22
C ILE A 61 7.63 9.36 -21.48
N ASP A 62 7.53 10.64 -21.10
CA ASP A 62 8.64 11.48 -20.61
C ASP A 62 9.02 11.38 -19.13
N LEU A 63 8.31 10.60 -18.31
CA LEU A 63 8.75 10.34 -16.94
C LEU A 63 9.29 8.91 -16.88
N SER A 64 10.62 8.79 -16.85
CA SER A 64 11.36 7.52 -16.70
C SER A 64 11.12 6.91 -15.30
N THR A 65 9.88 6.56 -15.00
CA THR A 65 9.56 5.79 -13.81
C THR A 65 9.76 4.32 -14.16
N ASN A 66 10.58 3.60 -13.38
CA ASN A 66 10.77 2.15 -13.51
C ASN A 66 9.53 1.35 -13.05
N TYR A 67 8.34 1.95 -13.11
CA TYR A 67 7.09 1.31 -12.73
C TYR A 67 6.57 0.50 -13.91
N LYS A 68 6.14 -0.73 -13.62
CA LYS A 68 5.41 -1.52 -14.62
C LYS A 68 3.98 -0.99 -14.72
N PRO A 69 3.43 -0.80 -15.94
CA PRO A 69 2.03 -0.47 -16.11
C PRO A 69 1.12 -1.46 -15.38
N SER A 70 -0.03 -0.98 -14.91
CA SER A 70 -1.06 -1.84 -14.33
C SER A 70 -2.21 -1.98 -15.31
N ASP A 71 -2.71 -3.20 -15.47
CA ASP A 71 -3.84 -3.51 -16.35
C ASP A 71 -5.11 -3.79 -15.55
N ALA A 72 -6.26 -3.62 -16.20
CA ALA A 72 -7.54 -4.00 -15.60
C ALA A 72 -7.56 -5.51 -15.30
N ARG A 73 -8.22 -5.89 -14.19
CA ARG A 73 -8.30 -7.26 -13.64
C ARG A 73 -7.00 -7.83 -13.09
N MET A 74 -5.89 -7.08 -13.11
CA MET A 74 -4.65 -7.51 -12.48
C MET A 74 -4.82 -7.68 -10.97
N LYS A 75 -4.32 -8.79 -10.42
CA LYS A 75 -4.18 -9.01 -8.97
C LYS A 75 -2.88 -8.37 -8.49
N VAL A 76 -2.98 -7.62 -7.40
CA VAL A 76 -1.90 -6.76 -6.91
C VAL A 76 -1.93 -6.73 -5.40
N VAL A 77 -0.80 -6.45 -4.77
CA VAL A 77 -0.71 -6.25 -3.33
C VAL A 77 -0.55 -4.77 -3.05
N LEU A 78 -1.42 -4.24 -2.20
CA LEU A 78 -1.29 -2.90 -1.62
C LEU A 78 -0.72 -3.03 -0.22
N LYS A 79 0.41 -2.37 0.02
CA LYS A 79 0.90 -2.09 1.37
C LYS A 79 0.44 -0.69 1.76
N VAL A 80 -0.36 -0.59 2.81
CA VAL A 80 -1.04 0.62 3.25
C VAL A 80 -0.41 1.13 4.54
N PHE A 81 0.11 2.34 4.48
CA PHE A 81 0.82 3.02 5.56
C PHE A 81 -0.11 4.06 6.16
N ASP A 82 -1.01 3.59 6.98
CA ASP A 82 -1.98 4.41 7.68
C ASP A 82 -1.43 4.77 9.08
N SER A 83 -1.31 6.07 9.35
CA SER A 83 -0.81 6.60 10.62
C SER A 83 -1.58 6.15 11.86
N ILE A 84 -2.85 5.74 11.73
CA ILE A 84 -3.63 5.21 12.86
C ILE A 84 -3.25 3.76 13.16
N SER A 85 -3.01 2.94 12.13
CA SER A 85 -2.62 1.53 12.31
C SER A 85 -1.11 1.36 12.53
N PHE A 86 -0.32 2.37 12.20
CA PHE A 86 1.12 2.32 12.35
C PHE A 86 1.51 2.18 13.84
N PRO A 87 2.52 1.36 14.18
CA PRO A 87 2.96 1.23 15.54
C PRO A 87 3.48 2.56 16.06
N ASP A 88 3.26 2.80 17.35
CA ASP A 88 4.05 3.77 18.09
C ASP A 88 5.33 3.05 18.53
N PRO A 89 6.47 3.28 17.86
CA PRO A 89 7.72 2.67 18.28
C PRO A 89 8.13 3.16 19.67
N GLU A 90 8.50 2.23 20.54
CA GLU A 90 9.13 2.52 21.83
C GLU A 90 10.47 3.26 21.64
N ASP A 91 11.26 2.90 20.61
CA ASP A 91 12.61 3.45 20.39
C ASP A 91 12.67 4.75 19.57
N TRP A 92 11.69 5.03 18.71
CA TRP A 92 11.77 6.18 17.78
C TRP A 92 11.18 7.47 18.33
N CYS A 93 10.71 7.46 19.57
CA CYS A 93 10.43 8.67 20.35
C CYS A 93 11.64 9.62 20.39
N GLN A 94 12.86 9.12 20.17
CA GLN A 94 14.10 9.90 20.17
C GLN A 94 14.19 10.94 19.03
N LEU A 95 13.47 10.78 17.92
CA LEU A 95 13.50 11.75 16.81
C LEU A 95 12.42 12.83 16.91
N GLY A 96 11.49 12.74 17.87
CA GLY A 96 10.42 13.73 18.06
C GLY A 96 9.46 13.91 16.87
N LEU A 97 9.48 13.01 15.89
CA LEU A 97 8.65 13.15 14.68
C LEU A 97 7.19 12.71 14.92
N PRO A 98 6.20 13.50 14.49
CA PRO A 98 4.80 13.13 14.50
C PRO A 98 4.52 11.78 13.77
N LYS A 99 3.51 11.05 14.24
CA LYS A 99 3.16 9.69 13.74
C LYS A 99 2.74 9.67 12.27
N ASP A 100 2.00 10.66 11.84
CA ASP A 100 1.62 10.94 10.46
C ASP A 100 2.84 11.18 9.56
N THR A 101 3.75 12.07 9.96
CA THR A 101 5.00 12.34 9.24
C THR A 101 5.82 11.05 9.05
N ARG A 102 5.85 10.20 10.08
CA ARG A 102 6.51 8.89 10.00
C ARG A 102 5.80 8.01 8.98
N ALA A 103 4.50 7.76 9.13
CA ALA A 103 3.71 6.92 8.23
C ALA A 103 3.85 7.37 6.75
N ASP A 104 3.88 8.67 6.49
CA ASP A 104 4.04 9.22 5.14
C ASP A 104 5.42 8.96 4.53
N SER A 105 6.47 8.82 5.35
CA SER A 105 7.84 8.56 4.89
C SER A 105 8.09 7.11 4.46
N TYR A 106 7.39 6.13 5.06
CA TYR A 106 7.61 4.70 4.80
C TYR A 106 7.30 4.28 3.37
N PRO A 107 6.16 4.65 2.75
CA PRO A 107 5.86 4.28 1.36
C PRO A 107 6.96 4.74 0.40
N SER A 108 7.50 5.95 0.57
CA SER A 108 8.59 6.48 -0.26
C SER A 108 9.88 5.70 -0.05
N ARG A 109 10.23 5.37 1.20
CA ARG A 109 11.42 4.56 1.52
C ARG A 109 11.32 3.17 0.90
N GLU A 110 10.15 2.54 1.01
CA GLU A 110 9.92 1.20 0.47
C GLU A 110 9.93 1.21 -1.06
N ALA A 111 9.22 2.14 -1.72
CA ALA A 111 9.26 2.27 -3.18
C ALA A 111 10.70 2.49 -3.71
N ASN A 112 11.50 3.31 -3.02
CA ASN A 112 12.90 3.51 -3.36
C ASN A 112 13.75 2.24 -3.18
N ALA A 113 13.47 1.44 -2.15
CA ALA A 113 14.14 0.16 -1.95
C ALA A 113 13.85 -0.81 -3.10
N TYR A 114 12.57 -0.97 -3.49
CA TYR A 114 12.17 -1.78 -4.64
C TYR A 114 12.88 -1.33 -5.93
N GLN A 115 12.87 -0.02 -6.22
CA GLN A 115 13.56 0.51 -7.40
C GLN A 115 15.07 0.25 -7.37
N ARG A 116 15.71 0.41 -6.21
CA ARG A 116 17.16 0.19 -6.06
C ARG A 116 17.54 -1.28 -6.21
N LEU A 117 16.75 -2.19 -5.66
CA LEU A 117 16.98 -3.63 -5.76
C LEU A 117 16.72 -4.13 -7.19
N TYR A 118 15.69 -3.61 -7.86
CA TYR A 118 15.43 -3.92 -9.27
C TYR A 118 16.63 -3.53 -10.16
N LYS A 119 17.18 -2.33 -9.95
CA LYS A 119 18.39 -1.86 -10.67
C LYS A 119 19.62 -2.74 -10.42
N LYS A 120 19.66 -3.50 -9.32
CA LYS A 120 20.73 -4.45 -9.01
C LYS A 120 20.50 -5.84 -9.60
N GLY A 121 19.40 -6.07 -10.32
CA GLY A 121 19.06 -7.38 -10.87
C GLY A 121 18.59 -8.40 -9.82
N ILE A 122 18.17 -7.94 -8.64
CA ILE A 122 17.58 -8.82 -7.64
C ILE A 122 16.15 -9.17 -8.08
N ILE A 123 15.76 -10.44 -7.87
CA ILE A 123 14.39 -10.90 -8.13
C ILE A 123 13.51 -10.45 -6.96
N LEU A 124 12.47 -9.66 -7.26
CA LEU A 124 11.49 -9.13 -6.31
C LEU A 124 10.15 -8.89 -7.03
N PRO A 125 9.02 -8.80 -6.28
CA PRO A 125 7.75 -8.42 -6.86
C PRO A 125 7.86 -7.10 -7.61
N GLN A 126 7.31 -7.01 -8.82
CA GLN A 126 7.40 -5.79 -9.60
C GLN A 126 6.66 -4.62 -8.93
N LEU A 127 7.31 -3.46 -8.88
CA LEU A 127 6.71 -2.22 -8.39
C LEU A 127 5.86 -1.55 -9.49
N HIS A 128 4.60 -1.29 -9.20
CA HIS A 128 3.66 -0.57 -10.07
C HIS A 128 3.49 0.90 -9.67
N GLY A 129 3.96 1.28 -8.49
CA GLY A 129 4.05 2.68 -8.07
C GLY A 129 3.86 2.86 -6.57
N HIS A 130 4.02 4.12 -6.14
CA HIS A 130 3.56 4.59 -4.85
C HIS A 130 2.36 5.53 -5.08
N TRP A 131 1.36 5.44 -4.22
CA TRP A 131 0.06 6.09 -4.42
C TRP A 131 -0.48 6.62 -3.09
N ALA A 132 -1.26 7.70 -3.14
CA ALA A 132 -2.15 8.06 -2.03
C ALA A 132 -3.48 7.30 -2.18
N MET A 133 -3.92 6.62 -1.15
CA MET A 133 -5.18 5.87 -1.15
C MET A 133 -6.24 6.58 -0.32
N ASN A 134 -7.38 6.87 -0.95
CA ASN A 134 -8.59 7.27 -0.25
C ASN A 134 -9.50 6.07 -0.01
N PHE A 135 -9.95 5.90 1.22
CA PHE A 135 -10.85 4.83 1.62
C PHE A 135 -11.86 5.32 2.67
N ASN A 136 -13.07 4.76 2.62
CA ASN A 136 -14.12 5.06 3.58
C ASN A 136 -13.92 4.20 4.83
N VAL A 137 -13.96 4.81 6.01
CA VAL A 137 -13.91 4.13 7.32
C VAL A 137 -15.14 4.41 8.18
N GLY A 138 -16.09 5.19 7.68
CA GLY A 138 -17.34 5.47 8.38
C GLY A 138 -18.34 4.32 8.24
N ASP A 139 -19.18 4.15 9.27
CA ASP A 139 -20.33 3.24 9.25
C ASP A 139 -21.52 3.98 8.61
N SER A 140 -22.28 3.33 7.72
CA SER A 140 -23.49 3.93 7.13
C SER A 140 -24.45 4.41 8.24
N PRO A 141 -24.94 5.66 8.23
CA PRO A 141 -24.93 6.63 7.11
C PRO A 141 -23.75 7.61 7.11
N GLU A 142 -22.88 7.59 8.12
CA GLU A 142 -21.75 8.52 8.22
C GLU A 142 -20.59 8.05 7.34
N VAL A 143 -20.32 8.80 6.27
CA VAL A 143 -19.17 8.55 5.41
C VAL A 143 -17.99 9.37 5.90
N TYR A 144 -16.96 8.70 6.41
CA TYR A 144 -15.70 9.35 6.80
C TYR A 144 -14.57 8.83 5.91
N TRP A 145 -13.93 9.73 5.16
CA TRP A 145 -12.83 9.39 4.28
C TRP A 145 -11.49 9.56 4.98
N ARG A 146 -10.58 8.62 4.73
CA ARG A 146 -9.19 8.70 5.15
C ARG A 146 -8.27 8.55 3.96
N CYS A 147 -7.13 9.22 4.05
CA CYS A 147 -6.03 9.11 3.10
C CYS A 147 -4.88 8.37 3.78
N ALA A 148 -4.21 7.47 3.06
CA ALA A 148 -2.98 6.83 3.50
C ALA A 148 -2.00 6.68 2.32
N GLY A 149 -0.70 6.73 2.61
CA GLY A 149 0.31 6.37 1.63
C GLY A 149 0.28 4.87 1.35
N THR A 150 0.55 4.47 0.12
CA THR A 150 0.53 3.07 -0.29
C THR A 150 1.63 2.73 -1.29
N VAL A 151 2.11 1.48 -1.22
CA VAL A 151 2.97 0.89 -2.24
C VAL A 151 2.21 -0.20 -2.95
N PHE A 152 2.25 -0.16 -4.27
CA PHE A 152 1.52 -1.07 -5.15
C PHE A 152 2.52 -2.00 -5.82
N ILE A 153 2.45 -3.29 -5.50
CA ILE A 153 3.36 -4.31 -6.02
C ILE A 153 2.60 -5.49 -6.66
N GLU A 154 3.32 -6.24 -7.48
CA GLU A 154 2.85 -7.49 -8.07
C GLU A 154 2.41 -8.48 -7.00
N TYR A 155 1.27 -9.15 -7.24
CA TYR A 155 0.87 -10.29 -6.46
C TYR A 155 1.61 -11.54 -6.95
N ILE A 156 2.29 -12.23 -6.04
CA ILE A 156 2.94 -13.52 -6.31
C ILE A 156 2.07 -14.61 -5.68
N GLU A 157 1.55 -15.50 -6.51
CA GLU A 157 0.82 -16.68 -6.05
C GLU A 157 1.82 -17.75 -5.60
N GLY A 158 1.70 -18.19 -4.35
CA GLY A 158 2.58 -19.21 -3.78
C GLY A 158 2.48 -19.31 -2.27
N SER A 159 3.23 -20.23 -1.70
CA SER A 159 3.33 -20.44 -0.24
C SER A 159 4.64 -19.84 0.28
N CYS A 160 4.59 -19.21 1.45
CA CYS A 160 5.81 -18.75 2.13
C CYS A 160 6.59 -19.97 2.65
N ILE A 161 7.91 -19.94 2.56
CA ILE A 161 8.75 -21.00 3.14
C ILE A 161 8.48 -21.20 4.64
N GLU A 162 8.16 -20.13 5.36
CA GLU A 162 7.79 -20.17 6.78
C GLU A 162 6.52 -21.00 7.03
N SER A 163 5.60 -21.07 6.07
CA SER A 163 4.40 -21.91 6.19
C SER A 163 4.69 -23.40 5.94
N LEU A 164 5.86 -23.71 5.38
CA LEU A 164 6.29 -25.08 5.06
C LEU A 164 7.26 -25.64 6.10
N CYS A 165 7.89 -24.77 6.90
CA CYS A 165 8.83 -25.15 7.93
C CYS A 165 8.14 -25.16 9.30
N ASN A 166 8.00 -26.33 9.92
CA ASN A 166 7.77 -26.40 11.36
C ASN A 166 9.05 -25.89 12.02
N ARG A 167 8.98 -24.77 12.76
CA ARG A 167 10.04 -24.43 13.70
C ARG A 167 9.98 -25.47 14.81
N ASP A 168 11.08 -26.20 15.02
CA ASP A 168 11.24 -26.97 16.25
C ASP A 168 11.06 -25.99 17.43
N GLU A 169 10.06 -26.23 18.26
CA GLU A 169 9.85 -25.46 19.49
C GLU A 169 11.05 -25.70 20.41
N THR A 170 11.90 -24.69 20.59
CA THR A 170 12.97 -24.66 21.60
C THR A 170 12.49 -23.95 22.86
#